data_AF-A0A956R7B8-F1
#
_entry.id   AF-A0A956R7B8-F1
#
_cell.length_a   1.000
_cell.length_b   1.000
_cell.length_c   1.000
_cell.angle_alpha   90.00
_cell.angle_beta   90.00
_cell.angle_gamma   90.00
#
_symmetry.space_group_name_H-M   'P 1'
#
loop_
_entity.id
_entity.type
_entity.pdbx_description
1 polymer ?
#
loop_
_entity_poly.entity_id
_entity_poly.type
_entity_poly.pdbx_seq_one_letter_code
_entity_poly.pdbx_strand_id
1 'polypeptide(L)'
;ISGGDGGTGAAPLSSMKHAGLPWELGLVDAHRRLVELGLRDEVRLRVDGGLSTPRDLVMAALLGAEEFGLRKLLLVAQGCIMARVCEKNRCPTGIATHDPRFKAKYKGSPQHVVTLLRWLADGVRRLLARLGARSLQEIVGQRQWLEAAPAHGALVAARHIDIGPMHAPVPWMRSGPVPAPTGGWSAHEQELIEAVRLQLEATGRAEVERSVGNQDRAVGTGLAGELARRAARVRAVHRREPERPRASPFPAPDSIRLRLHGSAGQGFAAFTTEGASIELRGEANDGVAKSMSGGRVIVRPPEASHFLAEDNVISGNGALYGATGGTIYVHGRAGDRFAVRNSGATAVVEGAGLHACEYMTGGTVVILGPVMANAGAGMTGGRLFLPAEHRAQLNEEYVIASALEDDGEHERLRALLGDYLRATGSRTARALLADPAAIGHRLLRVWPRAALPMDQARALG
;
A
#
# COMPACT_ATOMS: atom_id res chain seq x y z
N ILE A 1 -2.65 -9.69 16.38
CA ILE A 1 -1.42 -10.16 17.05
C ILE A 1 -0.92 -11.38 16.29
N SER A 2 0.34 -11.39 15.87
CA SER A 2 0.94 -12.52 15.16
C SER A 2 2.12 -13.04 15.97
N GLY A 3 2.13 -14.34 16.29
CA GLY A 3 3.23 -14.97 17.01
C GLY A 3 4.46 -15.23 16.13
N GLY A 4 5.62 -15.41 16.79
CA GLY A 4 6.89 -15.75 16.12
C GLY A 4 6.86 -17.06 15.31
N ASP A 5 5.89 -17.94 15.56
CA ASP A 5 5.72 -19.23 14.86
C ASP A 5 5.00 -19.15 13.50
N GLY A 6 4.80 -17.92 13.01
CA GLY A 6 4.25 -17.63 11.68
C GLY A 6 4.99 -18.37 10.55
N GLY A 7 4.25 -18.74 9.51
CA GLY A 7 4.85 -19.27 8.28
C GLY A 7 5.31 -18.14 7.36
N THR A 8 6.37 -18.37 6.59
CA THR A 8 6.83 -17.47 5.53
C THR A 8 7.21 -18.27 4.28
N GLY A 9 7.08 -17.64 3.11
CA GLY A 9 7.58 -18.19 1.84
C GLY A 9 9.09 -18.01 1.68
N ALA A 10 9.65 -16.96 2.27
CA ALA A 10 11.08 -16.68 2.31
C ALA A 10 11.37 -15.67 3.43
N ALA A 11 12.37 -15.94 4.26
CA ALA A 11 12.90 -14.99 5.24
C ALA A 11 14.32 -15.43 5.65
N PRO A 12 15.16 -14.52 6.18
CA PRO A 12 16.40 -14.91 6.83
C PRO A 12 16.16 -15.91 7.96
N LEU A 13 17.04 -16.89 8.10
CA LEU A 13 16.95 -17.87 9.17
C LEU A 13 17.03 -17.21 10.55
N SER A 14 17.85 -16.17 10.68
CA SER A 14 17.97 -15.38 11.90
C SER A 14 16.61 -14.80 12.33
N SER A 15 15.86 -14.18 11.41
CA SER A 15 14.53 -13.65 11.69
C SER A 15 13.54 -14.76 12.08
N MET A 16 13.54 -15.89 11.37
CA MET A 16 12.64 -17.01 11.67
C MET A 16 12.90 -17.69 13.03
N LYS A 17 14.11 -17.54 13.59
CA LYS A 17 14.52 -18.19 14.83
C LYS A 17 14.62 -17.25 16.02
N HIS A 18 14.84 -15.97 15.79
CA HIS A 18 15.21 -15.02 16.83
C HIS A 18 14.40 -13.71 16.83
N ALA A 19 13.45 -13.54 15.91
CA ALA A 19 12.55 -12.40 15.91
C ALA A 19 11.10 -12.82 16.16
N GLY A 20 10.45 -12.13 17.10
CA GLY A 20 9.06 -12.39 17.49
C GLY A 20 8.94 -13.16 18.82
N LEU A 21 7.80 -12.96 19.48
CA LEU A 21 7.45 -13.61 20.73
C LEU A 21 6.25 -14.56 20.51
N PRO A 22 6.00 -15.50 21.45
CA PRO A 22 4.75 -16.26 21.48
C PRO A 22 3.52 -15.34 21.42
N TRP A 23 2.50 -15.76 20.69
CA TRP A 23 1.29 -14.94 20.50
C TRP A 23 0.51 -14.78 21.80
N GLU A 24 0.64 -15.74 22.73
CA GLU A 24 0.00 -15.75 24.04
C GLU A 24 0.35 -14.49 24.84
N LEU A 25 1.64 -14.13 24.87
CA LEU A 25 2.15 -12.97 25.59
C LEU A 25 1.59 -11.66 25.01
N GLY A 26 1.72 -11.50 23.69
CA GLY A 26 1.26 -10.28 23.01
C GLY A 26 -0.26 -10.14 23.04
N LEU A 27 -1.00 -11.25 22.96
CA LEU A 27 -2.46 -11.24 23.02
C LEU A 27 -2.97 -10.86 24.41
N VAL A 28 -2.40 -11.46 25.45
CA VAL A 28 -2.74 -11.15 26.85
C VAL A 28 -2.50 -9.68 27.15
N ASP A 29 -1.34 -9.14 26.75
CA ASP A 29 -1.01 -7.75 27.04
C ASP A 29 -1.90 -6.79 26.27
N ALA A 30 -2.13 -7.05 24.97
CA ALA A 30 -3.03 -6.24 24.15
C ALA A 30 -4.47 -6.25 24.70
N HIS A 31 -4.98 -7.44 25.05
CA HIS A 31 -6.32 -7.59 25.63
C HIS A 31 -6.45 -6.79 26.92
N ARG A 32 -5.56 -7.02 27.88
CA ARG A 32 -5.55 -6.34 29.18
C ARG A 32 -5.46 -4.82 29.01
N ARG A 33 -4.52 -4.34 28.20
CA ARG A 33 -4.28 -2.90 28.05
C ARG A 33 -5.46 -2.20 27.38
N LEU A 34 -6.10 -2.84 26.40
CA LEU A 34 -7.31 -2.30 25.78
C LEU A 34 -8.49 -2.23 26.75
N VAL A 35 -8.62 -3.18 27.67
CA VAL A 35 -9.66 -3.12 28.71
C VAL A 35 -9.36 -2.00 29.70
N GLU A 36 -8.13 -1.91 30.20
CA GLU A 36 -7.69 -0.85 31.12
C GLU A 36 -7.96 0.57 30.56
N LEU A 37 -7.81 0.74 29.24
CA LEU A 37 -8.03 2.00 28.55
C LEU A 37 -9.49 2.23 28.12
N GLY A 38 -10.40 1.28 28.35
CA GLY A 38 -11.79 1.36 27.88
C GLY A 38 -11.94 1.28 26.35
N LEU A 39 -10.93 0.77 25.64
CA LEU A 39 -10.89 0.69 24.17
C LEU A 39 -11.15 -0.73 23.62
N ARG A 40 -11.32 -1.73 24.50
CA ARG A 40 -11.50 -3.12 24.07
C ARG A 40 -12.75 -3.34 23.21
N ASP A 41 -13.78 -2.50 23.39
CA ASP A 41 -15.02 -2.52 22.62
C ASP A 41 -14.93 -1.93 21.21
N GLU A 42 -13.91 -1.11 20.96
CA GLU A 42 -13.68 -0.46 19.66
C GLU A 42 -12.97 -1.38 18.64
N VAL A 43 -12.45 -2.53 19.08
CA VAL A 43 -11.61 -3.39 18.24
C VAL A 43 -11.94 -4.87 18.38
N ARG A 44 -11.65 -5.63 17.32
CA ARG A 44 -11.57 -7.09 17.35
C ARG A 44 -10.12 -7.51 17.47
N LEU A 45 -9.84 -8.40 18.43
CA LEU A 45 -8.52 -9.00 18.52
C LEU A 45 -8.44 -10.28 17.69
N ARG A 46 -7.64 -10.23 16.61
CA ARG A 46 -7.31 -11.39 15.79
C ARG A 46 -5.93 -11.93 16.14
N VAL A 47 -5.79 -13.24 16.23
CA VAL A 47 -4.52 -13.91 16.50
C VAL A 47 -4.15 -14.94 15.44
N ASP A 48 -2.87 -15.02 15.07
CA ASP A 48 -2.29 -16.11 14.29
C ASP A 48 -0.89 -16.48 14.78
N GLY A 49 -0.36 -17.62 14.30
CA GLY A 49 0.94 -18.16 14.71
C GLY A 49 0.80 -19.57 15.26
N GLY A 50 1.02 -20.58 14.42
CA GLY A 50 1.04 -21.99 14.85
C GLY A 50 -0.32 -22.63 15.20
N LEU A 51 -1.44 -21.89 15.20
CA LEU A 51 -2.77 -22.42 15.50
C LEU A 51 -3.14 -23.60 14.59
N SER A 52 -3.39 -24.77 15.20
CA SER A 52 -3.57 -26.03 14.48
C SER A 52 -4.69 -26.91 15.03
N THR A 53 -5.08 -26.72 16.28
CA THR A 53 -6.04 -27.57 16.98
C THR A 53 -7.24 -26.78 17.50
N PRO A 54 -8.38 -27.46 17.79
CA PRO A 54 -9.49 -26.82 18.49
C PRO A 54 -9.11 -26.23 19.85
N ARG A 55 -8.17 -26.87 20.56
CA ARG A 55 -7.67 -26.39 21.85
C ARG A 55 -6.95 -25.06 21.68
N ASP A 56 -6.13 -24.90 20.64
CA ASP A 56 -5.42 -23.65 20.38
C ASP A 56 -6.41 -22.49 20.20
N LEU A 57 -7.54 -22.72 19.52
CA LEU A 57 -8.58 -21.71 19.31
C LEU A 57 -9.30 -21.33 20.61
N VAL A 58 -9.64 -22.33 21.44
CA VAL A 58 -10.26 -22.09 22.76
C VAL A 58 -9.29 -21.38 23.70
N MET A 59 -8.01 -21.76 23.73
CA MET A 59 -6.97 -21.07 24.48
C MET A 59 -6.83 -19.62 24.03
N ALA A 60 -6.74 -19.38 22.72
CA ALA A 60 -6.68 -18.03 22.16
C ALA A 60 -7.93 -17.20 22.53
N ALA A 61 -9.12 -17.80 22.54
CA ALA A 61 -10.34 -17.14 22.98
C ALA A 61 -10.27 -16.74 24.46
N LEU A 62 -9.91 -17.67 25.34
CA LEU A 62 -9.75 -17.42 26.78
C LEU A 62 -8.74 -16.30 27.05
N LEU A 63 -7.66 -16.22 26.26
CA LEU A 63 -6.65 -15.17 26.34
C LEU A 63 -7.08 -13.82 25.70
N GLY A 64 -8.24 -13.77 25.05
CA GLY A 64 -8.88 -12.53 24.63
C GLY A 64 -9.10 -12.33 23.13
N ALA A 65 -8.77 -13.33 22.29
CA ALA A 65 -9.00 -13.26 20.84
C ALA A 65 -10.44 -13.59 20.45
N GLU A 66 -10.89 -13.00 19.35
CA GLU A 66 -12.21 -13.23 18.75
C GLU A 66 -12.13 -13.81 17.34
N GLU A 67 -10.96 -13.69 16.71
CA GLU A 67 -10.72 -14.18 15.36
C GLU A 67 -9.37 -14.90 15.26
N PHE A 68 -9.30 -15.91 14.41
CA PHE A 68 -8.17 -16.84 14.35
C PHE A 68 -7.65 -16.98 12.91
N GLY A 69 -6.36 -16.76 12.70
CA GLY A 69 -5.70 -16.95 11.41
C GLY A 69 -5.04 -18.32 11.29
N LEU A 70 -5.54 -19.16 10.37
CA LEU A 70 -5.11 -20.56 10.19
C LEU A 70 -4.16 -20.77 9.00
N ARG A 71 -3.19 -19.88 8.78
CA ARG A 71 -2.40 -19.82 7.52
C ARG A 71 -1.76 -21.17 7.13
N LYS A 72 -0.78 -21.63 7.92
CA LYS A 72 0.03 -22.83 7.62
C LYS A 72 -0.84 -24.10 7.53
N LEU A 73 -1.83 -24.22 8.42
CA LEU A 73 -2.74 -25.35 8.45
C LEU A 73 -3.59 -25.44 7.18
N LEU A 74 -4.05 -24.31 6.66
CA LEU A 74 -4.80 -24.28 5.39
C LEU A 74 -3.94 -24.69 4.19
N LEU A 75 -2.64 -24.38 4.18
CA LEU A 75 -1.71 -24.89 3.16
C LEU A 75 -1.55 -26.42 3.26
N VAL A 76 -1.48 -26.97 4.48
CA VAL A 76 -1.42 -28.42 4.70
C VAL A 76 -2.68 -29.12 4.19
N ALA A 77 -3.87 -28.57 4.45
CA ALA A 77 -5.12 -29.08 3.90
C ALA A 77 -5.16 -29.09 2.35
N GLN A 78 -4.41 -28.19 1.72
CA GLN A 78 -4.25 -28.12 0.27
C GLN A 78 -3.14 -29.03 -0.28
N GLY A 79 -2.44 -29.79 0.58
CA GLY A 79 -1.39 -30.74 0.17
C GLY A 79 0.03 -30.24 0.42
N CYS A 80 0.24 -29.25 1.29
CA CYS A 80 1.59 -28.91 1.73
C CYS A 80 2.16 -30.05 2.57
N ILE A 81 3.27 -30.63 2.12
CA ILE A 81 3.99 -31.70 2.83
C ILE A 81 5.12 -31.15 3.72
N MET A 82 5.12 -29.84 4.00
CA MET A 82 6.14 -29.17 4.83
C MET A 82 7.58 -29.38 4.34
N ALA A 83 7.79 -29.37 3.03
CA ALA A 83 9.12 -29.58 2.42
C ALA A 83 10.13 -28.45 2.69
N ARG A 84 9.68 -27.26 3.12
CA ARG A 84 10.51 -26.08 3.46
C ARG A 84 11.50 -25.68 2.35
N VAL A 85 10.98 -25.60 1.13
CA VAL A 85 11.72 -25.15 -0.07
C VAL A 85 10.91 -24.12 -0.85
N CYS A 86 10.07 -23.35 -0.15
CA CYS A 86 9.14 -22.38 -0.73
C CYS A 86 9.90 -21.30 -1.52
N GLU A 87 11.03 -20.85 -0.99
CA GLU A 87 11.92 -19.85 -1.55
C GLU A 87 12.67 -20.34 -2.80
N LYS A 88 12.74 -21.66 -3.02
CA LYS A 88 13.50 -22.25 -4.13
C LYS A 88 12.71 -22.36 -5.43
N ASN A 89 11.46 -21.88 -5.45
CA ASN A 89 10.54 -22.00 -6.59
C ASN A 89 10.27 -23.45 -7.07
N ARG A 90 10.58 -24.45 -6.24
CA ARG A 90 10.53 -25.89 -6.59
C ARG A 90 9.60 -26.68 -5.65
N CYS A 91 8.46 -26.10 -5.28
CA CYS A 91 7.50 -26.75 -4.39
C CYS A 91 7.03 -28.10 -4.98
N PRO A 92 7.23 -29.24 -4.30
CA PRO A 92 6.92 -30.56 -4.85
C PRO A 92 5.42 -30.79 -5.08
N THR A 93 4.56 -30.02 -4.40
CA THR A 93 3.10 -30.12 -4.48
C THR A 93 2.45 -28.92 -5.17
N GLY A 94 3.24 -28.08 -5.84
CA GLY A 94 2.72 -27.00 -6.68
C GLY A 94 2.09 -25.82 -5.95
N ILE A 95 2.28 -25.71 -4.62
CA ILE A 95 1.70 -24.63 -3.80
C ILE A 95 2.52 -23.34 -3.89
N ALA A 96 3.80 -23.38 -3.49
CA ALA A 96 4.68 -22.21 -3.44
C ALA A 96 5.68 -22.22 -4.61
N THR A 97 5.18 -21.99 -5.83
CA THR A 97 5.99 -21.98 -7.06
C THR A 97 5.30 -21.20 -8.18
N HIS A 98 6.11 -20.54 -9.00
CA HIS A 98 5.76 -19.93 -10.28
C HIS A 98 6.24 -20.76 -11.47
N ASP A 99 7.07 -21.80 -11.28
CA ASP A 99 7.52 -22.70 -12.35
C ASP A 99 6.34 -23.59 -12.82
N PRO A 100 5.93 -23.51 -14.10
CA PRO A 100 4.80 -24.29 -14.63
C PRO A 100 4.90 -25.80 -14.36
N ARG A 101 6.12 -26.37 -14.37
CA ARG A 101 6.36 -27.81 -14.15
C ARG A 101 6.00 -28.25 -12.74
N PHE A 102 6.27 -27.40 -11.74
CA PHE A 102 5.91 -27.68 -10.35
C PHE A 102 4.46 -27.27 -10.07
N LYS A 103 4.00 -26.15 -10.65
CA LYS A 103 2.61 -25.68 -10.52
C LYS A 103 1.60 -26.71 -11.02
N ALA A 104 1.91 -27.45 -12.10
CA ALA A 104 1.09 -28.54 -12.62
C ALA A 104 0.87 -29.70 -11.61
N LYS A 105 1.68 -29.79 -10.55
CA LYS A 105 1.56 -30.81 -9.50
C LYS A 105 0.53 -30.44 -8.42
N TYR A 106 -0.06 -29.24 -8.47
CA TYR A 106 -1.06 -28.80 -7.51
C TYR A 106 -2.35 -29.63 -7.63
N LYS A 107 -2.74 -30.26 -6.52
CA LYS A 107 -3.95 -31.10 -6.41
C LYS A 107 -4.88 -30.64 -5.27
N GLY A 108 -4.71 -29.41 -4.78
CA GLY A 108 -5.48 -28.90 -3.66
C GLY A 108 -6.95 -28.67 -4.02
N SER A 109 -7.85 -28.99 -3.09
CA SER A 109 -9.30 -28.88 -3.25
C SER A 109 -9.89 -27.90 -2.22
N PRO A 110 -10.79 -26.98 -2.62
CA PRO A 110 -11.55 -26.16 -1.68
C PRO A 110 -12.33 -26.99 -0.64
N GLN A 111 -12.80 -28.20 -1.01
CA GLN A 111 -13.54 -29.09 -0.11
C GLN A 111 -12.68 -29.57 1.06
N HIS A 112 -11.36 -29.77 0.87
CA HIS A 112 -10.46 -30.13 1.98
C HIS A 112 -10.35 -28.99 3.00
N VAL A 113 -10.29 -27.74 2.54
CA VAL A 113 -10.28 -26.56 3.40
C VAL A 113 -11.59 -26.46 4.19
N VAL A 114 -12.73 -26.59 3.52
CA VAL A 114 -14.05 -26.58 4.17
C VAL A 114 -14.16 -27.69 5.22
N THR A 115 -13.70 -28.89 4.89
CA THR A 115 -13.75 -30.06 5.78
C THR A 115 -12.91 -29.85 7.04
N LEU A 116 -11.65 -29.40 6.87
CA LEU A 116 -10.78 -29.05 8.00
C LEU A 116 -11.43 -28.01 8.92
N LEU A 117 -11.96 -26.92 8.34
CA LEU A 117 -12.60 -25.85 9.12
C LEU A 117 -13.84 -26.36 9.89
N ARG A 118 -14.63 -27.25 9.30
CA ARG A 118 -15.75 -27.91 9.99
C ARG A 118 -15.27 -28.77 11.15
N TRP A 119 -14.22 -29.58 10.96
CA TRP A 119 -13.67 -30.39 12.05
C TRP A 119 -13.10 -29.56 13.20
N LEU A 120 -12.44 -28.44 12.89
CA LEU A 120 -11.97 -27.50 13.91
C LEU A 120 -13.16 -26.91 14.68
N ALA A 121 -14.19 -26.44 13.97
CA ALA A 121 -15.40 -25.91 14.59
C ALA A 121 -16.11 -26.96 15.46
N ASP A 122 -16.23 -28.20 14.99
CA ASP A 122 -16.79 -29.33 15.75
C ASP A 122 -15.99 -29.59 17.03
N GLY A 123 -14.66 -29.57 16.94
CA GLY A 123 -13.78 -29.72 18.10
C GLY A 123 -13.94 -28.58 19.10
N VAL A 124 -14.07 -27.33 18.62
CA VAL A 124 -14.30 -26.16 19.48
C VAL A 124 -15.64 -26.30 20.21
N ARG A 125 -16.72 -26.68 19.51
CA ARG A 125 -18.03 -26.90 20.16
C ARG A 125 -17.96 -27.96 21.26
N ARG A 126 -17.23 -29.07 21.03
CA ARG A 126 -17.03 -30.11 22.06
C ARG A 126 -16.28 -29.58 23.28
N LEU A 127 -15.26 -28.74 23.08
CA LEU A 127 -14.52 -28.13 24.18
C LEU A 127 -15.37 -27.10 24.94
N LEU A 128 -16.15 -26.27 24.23
CA LEU A 128 -17.10 -25.34 24.85
C LEU A 128 -18.13 -26.08 25.72
N ALA A 129 -18.71 -27.17 25.20
CA ALA A 129 -19.65 -27.99 25.97
C ALA A 129 -19.02 -28.57 27.25
N ARG A 130 -17.73 -28.97 27.20
CA ARG A 130 -16.98 -29.43 28.39
C ARG A 130 -16.73 -28.32 29.40
N LEU A 131 -16.56 -27.08 28.93
CA LEU A 131 -16.41 -25.88 29.78
C LEU A 131 -17.75 -25.36 30.30
N GLY A 132 -18.89 -25.91 29.85
CA GLY A 132 -20.23 -25.40 30.16
C GLY A 132 -20.61 -24.12 29.41
N ALA A 133 -19.83 -23.71 28.39
CA ALA A 133 -20.10 -22.53 27.57
C ALA A 133 -20.92 -22.89 26.31
N ARG A 134 -21.84 -22.02 25.92
CA ARG A 134 -22.71 -22.19 24.74
C ARG A 134 -22.16 -21.52 23.49
N SER A 135 -21.21 -20.60 23.64
CA SER A 135 -20.59 -19.91 22.52
C SER A 135 -19.12 -19.54 22.80
N LEU A 136 -18.35 -19.27 21.75
CA LEU A 136 -17.01 -18.71 21.89
C LEU A 136 -17.05 -17.36 22.62
N GLN A 137 -18.08 -16.55 22.39
CA GLN A 137 -18.20 -15.21 22.96
C GLN A 137 -18.23 -15.22 24.49
N GLU A 138 -18.87 -16.24 25.09
CA GLU A 138 -18.95 -16.41 26.54
C GLU A 138 -17.58 -16.65 27.19
N ILE A 139 -16.61 -17.16 26.45
CA ILE A 139 -15.28 -17.51 26.97
C ILE A 139 -14.21 -16.48 26.62
N VAL A 140 -14.50 -15.51 25.74
CA VAL A 140 -13.47 -14.54 25.33
C VAL A 140 -12.99 -13.75 26.54
N GLY A 141 -11.69 -13.82 26.82
CA GLY A 141 -11.06 -13.10 27.93
C GLY A 141 -11.31 -13.72 29.32
N GLN A 142 -11.99 -14.86 29.43
CA GLN A 142 -12.25 -15.55 30.71
C GLN A 142 -11.01 -16.32 31.20
N ARG A 143 -9.89 -15.60 31.36
CA ARG A 143 -8.57 -16.15 31.72
C ARG A 143 -8.56 -16.89 33.04
N GLN A 144 -9.43 -16.54 33.98
CA GLN A 144 -9.58 -17.22 35.27
C GLN A 144 -10.08 -18.67 35.15
N TRP A 145 -10.45 -19.13 33.94
CA TRP A 145 -10.75 -20.54 33.67
C TRP A 145 -9.51 -21.35 33.30
N LEU A 146 -8.35 -20.71 33.19
CA LEU A 146 -7.07 -21.35 32.93
C LEU A 146 -6.35 -21.64 34.24
N GLU A 147 -5.76 -22.83 34.32
CA GLU A 147 -4.87 -23.23 35.40
C GLU A 147 -3.58 -23.82 34.84
N ALA A 148 -2.50 -23.69 35.62
CA ALA A 148 -1.23 -24.30 35.29
C ALA A 148 -1.34 -25.82 35.44
N ALA A 149 -0.93 -26.58 34.43
CA ALA A 149 -0.91 -28.03 34.54
C ALA A 149 0.13 -28.46 35.60
N PRO A 150 -0.25 -29.19 36.67
CA PRO A 150 0.66 -29.57 37.75
C PRO A 150 1.91 -30.33 37.28
N ALA A 151 1.76 -31.12 36.21
CA ALA A 151 2.85 -31.86 35.57
C ALA A 151 4.03 -30.98 35.10
N HIS A 152 3.82 -29.66 34.94
CA HIS A 152 4.86 -28.72 34.51
C HIS A 152 5.34 -27.79 35.63
N GLY A 153 4.81 -27.91 36.85
CA GLY A 153 5.12 -26.99 37.97
C GLY A 153 6.61 -26.93 38.31
N ALA A 154 7.30 -28.08 38.35
CA ALA A 154 8.73 -28.13 38.62
C ALA A 154 9.57 -27.39 37.57
N LEU A 155 9.19 -27.49 36.28
CA LEU A 155 9.88 -26.81 35.20
C LEU A 155 9.65 -25.30 35.24
N VAL A 156 8.41 -24.87 35.47
CA VAL A 156 8.03 -23.45 35.63
C VAL A 156 8.82 -22.81 36.77
N ALA A 157 8.87 -23.48 37.93
CA ALA A 157 9.63 -23.02 39.09
C ALA A 157 11.14 -22.97 38.83
N ALA A 158 11.72 -24.04 38.27
CA ALA A 158 13.16 -24.09 37.98
C ALA A 158 13.62 -23.06 36.93
N ARG A 159 12.71 -22.61 36.06
CA ARG A 159 12.99 -21.61 35.03
C ARG A 159 12.52 -20.20 35.43
N HIS A 160 11.98 -20.03 36.63
CA HIS A 160 11.42 -18.76 37.12
C HIS A 160 10.43 -18.13 36.13
N ILE A 161 9.57 -18.94 35.51
CA ILE A 161 8.57 -18.46 34.55
C ILE A 161 7.35 -17.94 35.30
N ASP A 162 7.05 -16.65 35.16
CA ASP A 162 5.80 -16.09 35.64
C ASP A 162 4.66 -16.34 34.64
N ILE A 163 3.73 -17.21 35.02
CA ILE A 163 2.51 -17.52 34.27
C ILE A 163 1.27 -16.82 34.84
N GLY A 164 1.41 -16.02 35.90
CA GLY A 164 0.36 -15.21 36.52
C GLY A 164 -0.47 -14.42 35.50
N PRO A 165 0.16 -13.68 34.57
CA PRO A 165 -0.56 -12.91 33.56
C PRO A 165 -1.49 -13.73 32.66
N MET A 166 -1.25 -15.04 32.51
CA MET A 166 -2.06 -15.91 31.65
C MET A 166 -3.42 -16.25 32.24
N HIS A 167 -3.54 -16.26 33.58
CA HIS A 167 -4.75 -16.72 34.27
C HIS A 167 -5.36 -15.68 35.22
N ALA A 168 -4.69 -14.55 35.44
CA ALA A 168 -5.29 -13.43 36.17
C ALA A 168 -6.60 -12.98 35.48
N PRO A 169 -7.70 -12.70 36.20
CA PRO A 169 -8.93 -12.20 35.57
C PRO A 169 -8.69 -10.80 34.96
N VAL A 170 -9.34 -10.51 33.82
CA VAL A 170 -9.62 -9.12 33.39
C VAL A 170 -11.13 -8.97 33.39
N PRO A 171 -11.71 -8.03 34.17
CA PRO A 171 -13.15 -7.81 34.15
C PRO A 171 -13.55 -7.16 32.82
N TRP A 172 -13.90 -8.00 31.85
CA TRP A 172 -14.39 -7.54 30.56
C TRP A 172 -15.41 -8.54 30.00
N MET A 173 -16.47 -7.99 29.44
CA MET A 173 -17.44 -8.73 28.65
C MET A 173 -17.85 -7.82 27.50
N ARG A 174 -17.91 -8.39 26.29
CA ARG A 174 -18.32 -7.68 25.08
C ARG A 174 -19.72 -7.10 25.29
N SER A 175 -19.82 -5.77 25.26
CA SER A 175 -21.09 -5.06 25.47
C SER A 175 -22.01 -5.06 24.24
N GLY A 176 -21.45 -5.24 23.04
CA GLY A 176 -22.18 -5.25 21.77
C GLY A 176 -21.28 -5.61 20.58
N PRO A 177 -21.76 -5.54 19.34
CA PRO A 177 -20.91 -5.72 18.17
C PRO A 177 -19.83 -4.62 18.13
N VAL A 178 -18.63 -4.97 17.66
CA VAL A 178 -17.61 -3.95 17.40
C VAL A 178 -18.17 -2.89 16.45
N PRO A 179 -18.08 -1.60 16.81
CA PRO A 179 -18.59 -0.52 15.96
C PRO A 179 -18.05 -0.66 14.54
N ALA A 180 -18.94 -0.48 13.55
CA ALA A 180 -18.46 -0.25 12.20
C ALA A 180 -17.58 1.00 12.22
N PRO A 181 -16.53 1.10 11.37
CA PRO A 181 -15.78 2.33 11.25
C PRO A 181 -16.75 3.49 10.98
N THR A 182 -16.96 4.35 11.97
CA THR A 182 -17.94 5.45 11.92
C THR A 182 -17.39 6.69 11.25
N GLY A 183 -16.07 6.71 10.96
CA GLY A 183 -15.42 7.74 10.18
C GLY A 183 -15.87 7.67 8.72
N GLY A 184 -17.01 8.29 8.40
CA GLY A 184 -17.33 8.66 7.04
C GLY A 184 -16.29 9.66 6.50
N TRP A 185 -16.41 10.00 5.22
CA TRP A 185 -15.65 11.09 4.64
C TRP A 185 -15.92 12.40 5.40
N SER A 186 -14.95 13.32 5.44
CA SER A 186 -15.19 14.65 5.99
C SER A 186 -16.34 15.34 5.26
N ALA A 187 -16.99 16.32 5.89
CA ALA A 187 -18.05 17.10 5.25
C ALA A 187 -17.57 17.69 3.91
N HIS A 188 -16.33 18.22 3.88
CA HIS A 188 -15.68 18.72 2.69
C HIS A 188 -15.63 17.69 1.54
N GLU A 189 -15.20 16.47 1.82
CA GLU A 189 -15.12 15.41 0.81
C GLU A 189 -16.51 14.94 0.37
N GLN A 190 -17.50 14.89 1.28
CA GLN A 190 -18.89 14.56 0.93
C GLN A 190 -19.50 15.59 -0.02
N GLU A 191 -19.30 16.89 0.25
CA GLU A 191 -19.76 17.97 -0.62
C GLU A 191 -19.12 17.91 -2.01
N LEU A 192 -17.83 17.58 -2.08
CA LEU A 192 -17.11 17.41 -3.33
C LEU A 192 -17.67 16.24 -4.14
N ILE A 193 -17.89 15.09 -3.50
CA ILE A 193 -18.49 13.90 -4.15
C ILE A 193 -19.88 14.24 -4.70
N GLU A 194 -20.72 14.88 -3.90
CA GLU A 194 -22.09 15.20 -4.28
C GLU A 194 -22.14 16.21 -5.44
N ALA A 195 -21.31 17.25 -5.38
CA ALA A 195 -21.22 18.24 -6.47
C ALA A 195 -20.78 17.59 -7.79
N VAL A 196 -19.77 16.71 -7.76
CA VAL A 196 -19.31 15.99 -8.96
C VAL A 196 -20.41 15.06 -9.48
N ARG A 197 -21.08 14.33 -8.59
CA ARG A 197 -22.14 13.38 -8.94
C ARG A 197 -23.28 14.09 -9.70
N LEU A 198 -23.80 15.18 -9.13
CA LEU A 198 -24.90 15.93 -9.72
C LEU A 198 -24.55 16.48 -11.12
N GLN A 199 -23.35 17.06 -11.29
CA GLN A 199 -22.93 17.62 -12.57
C GLN A 199 -22.68 16.53 -13.63
N LEU A 200 -22.05 15.42 -13.26
CA LEU A 200 -21.81 14.29 -14.17
C LEU A 200 -23.12 13.66 -14.65
N GLU A 201 -24.11 13.52 -13.78
CA GLU A 201 -25.42 12.97 -14.14
C GLU A 201 -26.17 13.90 -15.09
N ALA A 202 -26.08 15.22 -14.88
CA ALA A 202 -26.77 16.21 -15.71
C ALA A 202 -26.11 16.45 -17.08
N THR A 203 -24.77 16.46 -17.15
CA THR A 203 -24.05 16.98 -18.33
C THR A 203 -22.99 16.03 -18.89
N GLY A 204 -22.69 14.93 -18.19
CA GLY A 204 -21.56 14.05 -18.53
C GLY A 204 -20.18 14.63 -18.19
N ARG A 205 -20.12 15.85 -17.62
CA ARG A 205 -18.89 16.51 -17.14
C ARG A 205 -19.13 17.14 -15.77
N ALA A 206 -18.06 17.39 -15.02
CA ALA A 206 -18.11 18.11 -13.76
C ALA A 206 -16.91 19.05 -13.64
N GLU A 207 -17.16 20.30 -13.27
CA GLU A 207 -16.14 21.25 -12.82
C GLU A 207 -16.54 21.76 -11.42
N VAL A 208 -15.69 21.50 -10.44
CA VAL A 208 -15.92 21.89 -9.04
C VAL A 208 -14.71 22.64 -8.52
N GLU A 209 -14.97 23.80 -7.92
CA GLU A 209 -13.94 24.64 -7.30
C GLU A 209 -14.19 24.79 -5.80
N ARG A 210 -13.17 24.53 -4.96
CA ARG A 210 -13.27 24.60 -3.49
C ARG A 210 -11.97 25.06 -2.83
N SER A 211 -12.07 25.56 -1.60
CA SER A 211 -10.90 25.82 -0.76
C SER A 211 -10.57 24.60 0.09
N VAL A 212 -9.28 24.37 0.36
CA VAL A 212 -8.77 23.30 1.23
C VAL A 212 -7.82 23.86 2.27
N GLY A 213 -7.90 23.33 3.49
CA GLY A 213 -6.98 23.59 4.58
C GLY A 213 -6.18 22.34 4.97
N ASN A 214 -5.10 22.52 5.74
CA ASN A 214 -4.18 21.42 6.09
C ASN A 214 -4.85 20.30 6.92
N GLN A 215 -6.02 20.58 7.50
CA GLN A 215 -6.86 19.63 8.22
C GLN A 215 -7.69 18.74 7.27
N ASP A 216 -7.92 19.20 6.03
CA ASP A 216 -8.60 18.45 4.97
C ASP A 216 -7.64 17.39 4.40
N ARG A 217 -7.66 16.22 5.04
CA ARG A 217 -6.85 15.06 4.64
C ARG A 217 -7.58 14.20 3.62
N ALA A 218 -6.82 13.54 2.74
CA ALA A 218 -7.33 12.62 1.74
C ALA A 218 -8.40 13.22 0.80
N VAL A 219 -8.33 14.53 0.53
CA VAL A 219 -9.25 15.19 -0.42
C VAL A 219 -9.13 14.55 -1.80
N GLY A 220 -10.28 14.21 -2.39
CA GLY A 220 -10.42 13.50 -3.67
C GLY A 220 -10.38 11.98 -3.57
N THR A 221 -10.00 11.40 -2.42
CA THR A 221 -9.92 9.94 -2.26
C THR A 221 -11.31 9.28 -2.17
N GLY A 222 -12.28 9.94 -1.53
CA GLY A 222 -13.65 9.45 -1.48
C GLY A 222 -14.29 9.45 -2.86
N LEU A 223 -14.06 10.49 -3.65
CA LEU A 223 -14.44 10.52 -5.06
C LEU A 223 -13.79 9.37 -5.85
N ALA A 224 -12.49 9.15 -5.69
CA ALA A 224 -11.82 8.01 -6.32
C ALA A 224 -12.46 6.67 -5.93
N GLY A 225 -12.88 6.52 -4.66
CA GLY A 225 -13.63 5.37 -4.18
C GLY A 225 -14.97 5.17 -4.89
N GLU A 226 -15.74 6.25 -5.12
CA GLU A 226 -16.99 6.18 -5.89
C GLU A 226 -16.76 5.82 -7.36
N LEU A 227 -15.74 6.41 -7.99
CA LEU A 227 -15.35 6.08 -9.36
C LEU A 227 -14.91 4.61 -9.48
N ALA A 228 -14.13 4.11 -8.53
CA ALA A 228 -13.72 2.71 -8.48
C ALA A 228 -14.92 1.76 -8.28
N ARG A 229 -15.88 2.12 -7.41
CA ARG A 229 -17.14 1.34 -7.24
C ARG A 229 -17.97 1.31 -8.52
N ARG A 230 -18.10 2.46 -9.20
CA ARG A 230 -18.75 2.54 -10.52
C ARG A 230 -18.04 1.65 -11.54
N ALA A 231 -16.72 1.74 -11.62
CA ALA A 231 -15.90 0.94 -12.51
C ALA A 231 -16.03 -0.57 -12.23
N ALA A 232 -16.06 -0.98 -10.96
CA ALA A 232 -16.26 -2.36 -10.55
C ALA A 232 -17.63 -2.90 -11.01
N ARG A 233 -18.70 -2.09 -10.87
CA ARG A 233 -20.05 -2.44 -11.37
C ARG A 233 -20.06 -2.64 -12.90
N VAL A 234 -19.43 -1.74 -13.66
CA VAL A 234 -19.31 -1.87 -15.12
C VAL A 234 -18.55 -3.14 -15.50
N ARG A 235 -17.41 -3.41 -14.86
CA ARG A 235 -16.62 -4.63 -15.12
C ARG A 235 -17.40 -5.91 -14.78
N ALA A 236 -18.24 -5.89 -13.75
CA ALA A 236 -19.06 -7.04 -13.37
C ALA A 236 -20.13 -7.36 -14.43
N VAL A 237 -20.73 -6.35 -15.06
CA VAL A 237 -21.66 -6.53 -16.19
C VAL A 237 -20.94 -7.16 -17.38
N HIS A 238 -19.78 -6.61 -17.78
CA HIS A 238 -19.00 -7.14 -18.92
C HIS A 238 -18.51 -8.58 -18.70
N ARG A 239 -18.30 -9.02 -17.45
CA ARG A 239 -17.99 -10.43 -17.15
C ARG A 239 -19.19 -11.36 -17.35
N ARG A 240 -20.41 -10.86 -17.17
CA ARG A 240 -21.65 -11.61 -17.38
C ARG A 240 -22.10 -11.57 -18.84
N GLU A 241 -21.80 -10.47 -19.54
CA GLU A 241 -22.18 -10.20 -20.93
C GLU A 241 -20.93 -9.93 -21.79
N PRO A 242 -20.12 -10.95 -22.12
CA PRO A 242 -18.84 -10.77 -22.81
C PRO A 242 -18.97 -10.23 -24.25
N GLU A 243 -20.13 -10.39 -24.88
CA GLU A 243 -20.40 -9.88 -26.23
C GLU A 243 -20.69 -8.36 -26.28
N ARG A 244 -20.93 -7.74 -25.12
CA ARG A 244 -21.17 -6.30 -25.04
C ARG A 244 -19.85 -5.54 -25.30
N PRO A 245 -19.86 -4.45 -26.09
CA PRO A 245 -18.66 -3.65 -26.33
C PRO A 245 -18.01 -3.22 -25.02
N ARG A 246 -16.69 -3.41 -24.90
CA ARG A 246 -15.91 -3.00 -23.73
C ARG A 246 -15.83 -1.47 -23.66
N ALA A 247 -16.86 -0.84 -23.10
CA ALA A 247 -16.79 0.56 -22.69
C ALA A 247 -15.74 0.73 -21.58
N SER A 248 -15.04 1.87 -21.57
CA SER A 248 -14.18 2.22 -20.43
C SER A 248 -15.00 2.18 -19.14
N PRO A 249 -14.51 1.57 -18.06
CA PRO A 249 -15.22 1.51 -16.80
C PRO A 249 -15.21 2.85 -16.05
N PHE A 250 -14.44 3.83 -16.53
CA PHE A 250 -14.32 5.18 -15.97
C PHE A 250 -14.98 6.23 -16.88
N PRO A 251 -15.34 7.40 -16.33
CA PRO A 251 -15.74 8.56 -17.12
C PRO A 251 -14.67 8.95 -18.16
N ALA A 252 -15.07 9.71 -19.18
CA ALA A 252 -14.13 10.18 -20.20
C ALA A 252 -12.96 10.95 -19.55
N PRO A 253 -11.74 10.87 -20.11
CA PRO A 253 -10.60 11.63 -19.58
C PRO A 253 -10.91 13.14 -19.45
N ASP A 254 -10.46 13.76 -18.36
CA ASP A 254 -10.70 15.17 -18.03
C ASP A 254 -12.20 15.60 -18.05
N SER A 255 -13.12 14.65 -17.88
CA SER A 255 -14.55 14.94 -17.70
C SER A 255 -14.88 15.42 -16.29
N ILE A 256 -14.06 15.08 -15.29
CA ILE A 256 -14.15 15.60 -13.93
C ILE A 256 -12.93 16.48 -13.68
N ARG A 257 -13.17 17.76 -13.38
CA ARG A 257 -12.13 18.73 -13.03
C ARG A 257 -12.40 19.29 -11.64
N LEU A 258 -11.43 19.10 -10.75
CA LEU A 258 -11.45 19.67 -9.41
C LEU A 258 -10.37 20.76 -9.36
N ARG A 259 -10.77 22.00 -9.05
CA ARG A 259 -9.85 23.11 -8.81
C ARG A 259 -9.88 23.44 -7.33
N LEU A 260 -8.78 23.21 -6.65
CA LEU A 260 -8.67 23.35 -5.20
C LEU A 260 -7.67 24.45 -4.88
N HIS A 261 -7.94 25.22 -3.82
CA HIS A 261 -7.15 26.40 -3.47
C HIS A 261 -6.78 26.34 -1.99
N GLY A 262 -5.51 26.55 -1.66
CA GLY A 262 -5.04 26.60 -0.27
C GLY A 262 -3.96 25.56 0.07
N SER A 263 -3.95 25.09 1.31
CA SER A 263 -2.96 24.15 1.83
C SER A 263 -3.62 22.80 2.01
N ALA A 264 -3.32 21.80 1.19
CA ALA A 264 -3.95 20.50 1.31
C ALA A 264 -3.29 19.65 2.40
N GLY A 265 -4.11 18.95 3.19
CA GLY A 265 -3.65 18.01 4.18
C GLY A 265 -3.03 16.73 3.58
N GLN A 266 -2.62 15.86 4.48
CA GLN A 266 -1.98 14.57 4.19
C GLN A 266 -2.84 13.70 3.26
N GLY A 267 -2.22 13.09 2.25
CA GLY A 267 -2.88 12.17 1.33
C GLY A 267 -3.72 12.83 0.24
N PHE A 268 -3.49 14.11 -0.07
CA PHE A 268 -4.16 14.82 -1.15
C PHE A 268 -4.18 14.01 -2.47
N ALA A 269 -5.35 13.86 -3.08
CA ALA A 269 -5.56 13.12 -4.33
C ALA A 269 -5.09 11.65 -4.29
N ALA A 270 -4.99 11.04 -3.11
CA ALA A 270 -4.63 9.62 -3.00
C ALA A 270 -5.66 8.73 -3.73
N PHE A 271 -5.16 7.68 -4.38
CA PHE A 271 -5.93 6.71 -5.16
C PHE A 271 -6.66 7.27 -6.39
N THR A 272 -6.32 8.48 -6.86
CA THR A 272 -6.92 9.08 -8.07
C THR A 272 -6.94 8.09 -9.23
N THR A 273 -8.09 8.02 -9.91
CA THR A 273 -8.36 7.12 -11.05
C THR A 273 -8.57 7.89 -12.34
N GLU A 274 -8.70 7.17 -13.46
CA GLU A 274 -9.07 7.75 -14.75
C GLU A 274 -10.38 8.54 -14.68
N GLY A 275 -10.49 9.54 -15.57
CA GLY A 275 -11.64 10.45 -15.65
C GLY A 275 -11.50 11.73 -14.82
N ALA A 276 -10.68 11.71 -13.76
CA ALA A 276 -10.45 12.85 -12.87
C ALA A 276 -9.16 13.62 -13.17
N SER A 277 -9.26 14.95 -13.09
CA SER A 277 -8.19 15.93 -13.21
C SER A 277 -8.27 16.86 -12.00
N ILE A 278 -7.31 16.76 -11.09
CA ILE A 278 -7.32 17.44 -9.78
C ILE A 278 -6.18 18.45 -9.75
N GLU A 279 -6.51 19.73 -9.74
CA GLU A 279 -5.57 20.84 -9.66
C GLU A 279 -5.62 21.46 -8.26
N LEU A 280 -4.47 21.64 -7.63
CA LEU A 280 -4.28 22.41 -6.41
C LEU A 280 -3.46 23.65 -6.72
N ARG A 281 -4.04 24.82 -6.46
CA ARG A 281 -3.37 26.12 -6.45
C ARG A 281 -2.99 26.47 -5.01
N GLY A 282 -1.75 26.19 -4.66
CA GLY A 282 -1.26 26.22 -3.28
C GLY A 282 -0.14 25.22 -3.05
N GLU A 283 -0.18 24.56 -1.90
CA GLU A 283 0.78 23.53 -1.50
C GLU A 283 0.08 22.35 -0.84
N ALA A 284 0.71 21.18 -0.85
CA ALA A 284 0.21 19.98 -0.20
C ALA A 284 1.24 19.31 0.71
N ASN A 285 0.74 18.76 1.81
CA ASN A 285 1.50 17.94 2.76
C ASN A 285 1.84 16.55 2.18
N ASP A 286 2.32 15.61 3.00
CA ASP A 286 2.84 14.33 2.51
C ASP A 286 1.77 13.44 1.85
N GLY A 287 2.23 12.53 0.98
CA GLY A 287 1.39 11.50 0.36
C GLY A 287 0.53 11.98 -0.80
N VAL A 288 0.92 13.08 -1.46
CA VAL A 288 0.26 13.57 -2.68
C VAL A 288 0.16 12.45 -3.71
N ALA A 289 -1.04 12.21 -4.24
CA ALA A 289 -1.32 11.19 -5.25
C ALA A 289 -0.81 9.78 -4.85
N LYS A 290 -0.75 9.49 -3.55
CA LYS A 290 -0.38 8.16 -3.03
C LYS A 290 -1.25 7.11 -3.71
N SER A 291 -0.61 6.10 -4.29
CA SER A 291 -1.26 4.96 -4.94
C SER A 291 -2.26 5.37 -6.04
N MET A 292 -2.03 6.50 -6.71
CA MET A 292 -2.82 6.85 -7.91
C MET A 292 -2.70 5.76 -8.98
N SER A 293 -3.79 5.50 -9.68
CA SER A 293 -3.86 4.44 -10.70
C SER A 293 -4.30 4.97 -12.07
N GLY A 294 -4.47 6.27 -12.22
CA GLY A 294 -4.95 6.94 -13.43
C GLY A 294 -5.23 8.41 -13.18
N GLY A 295 -5.78 9.09 -14.17
CA GLY A 295 -6.14 10.51 -14.07
C GLY A 295 -4.94 11.45 -14.05
N ARG A 296 -5.19 12.71 -13.71
CA ARG A 296 -4.18 13.77 -13.65
C ARG A 296 -4.24 14.53 -12.32
N VAL A 297 -3.09 14.80 -11.73
CA VAL A 297 -2.96 15.64 -10.53
C VAL A 297 -1.97 16.76 -10.83
N ILE A 298 -2.30 18.00 -10.48
CA ILE A 298 -1.45 19.17 -10.67
C ILE A 298 -1.36 19.89 -9.32
N VAL A 299 -0.14 20.17 -8.86
CA VAL A 299 0.10 21.05 -7.71
C VAL A 299 0.95 22.20 -8.19
N ARG A 300 0.47 23.44 -8.02
CA ARG A 300 1.19 24.64 -8.46
C ARG A 300 0.95 25.79 -7.49
N PRO A 301 1.88 26.74 -7.35
CA PRO A 301 1.66 27.91 -6.52
C PRO A 301 0.49 28.77 -7.04
N PRO A 302 -0.16 29.56 -6.17
CA PRO A 302 -1.12 30.58 -6.61
C PRO A 302 -0.47 31.58 -7.56
N GLU A 303 -1.23 32.12 -8.51
CA GLU A 303 -0.72 33.06 -9.53
C GLU A 303 -0.14 34.35 -8.93
N ALA A 304 -0.64 34.75 -7.75
CA ALA A 304 -0.14 35.91 -7.01
C ALA A 304 1.18 35.67 -6.25
N SER A 305 1.79 34.48 -6.37
CA SER A 305 3.03 34.16 -5.65
C SER A 305 4.22 34.97 -6.18
N HIS A 306 4.99 35.56 -5.28
CA HIS A 306 6.18 36.36 -5.62
C HIS A 306 7.49 35.56 -5.62
N PHE A 307 7.47 34.30 -5.17
CA PHE A 307 8.64 33.43 -5.13
C PHE A 307 8.76 32.59 -6.42
N LEU A 308 9.97 32.10 -6.68
CA LEU A 308 10.22 31.19 -7.79
C LEU A 308 9.78 29.78 -7.40
N ALA A 309 8.86 29.21 -8.17
CA ALA A 309 8.26 27.92 -7.88
C ALA A 309 9.33 26.81 -7.79
N GLU A 310 10.28 26.84 -8.72
CA GLU A 310 11.40 25.91 -8.83
C GLU A 310 12.37 25.91 -7.63
N ASP A 311 12.31 26.94 -6.79
CA ASP A 311 13.14 27.07 -5.59
C ASP A 311 12.43 26.68 -4.29
N ASN A 312 11.12 26.40 -4.33
CA ASN A 312 10.31 26.26 -3.14
C ASN A 312 9.60 24.91 -3.08
N VAL A 313 9.46 24.38 -1.87
CA VAL A 313 8.75 23.11 -1.62
C VAL A 313 7.24 23.38 -1.62
N ILE A 314 6.50 22.60 -2.42
CA ILE A 314 5.03 22.68 -2.50
C ILE A 314 4.34 21.32 -2.39
N SER A 315 5.12 20.24 -2.28
CA SER A 315 4.65 18.88 -2.06
C SER A 315 5.50 18.25 -0.97
N GLY A 316 4.85 17.65 0.03
CA GLY A 316 5.52 16.89 1.07
C GLY A 316 6.17 15.59 0.59
N ASN A 317 6.53 14.76 1.56
CA ASN A 317 7.21 13.49 1.37
C ASN A 317 6.29 12.42 0.75
N GLY A 318 6.90 11.40 0.13
CA GLY A 318 6.18 10.19 -0.29
C GLY A 318 5.07 10.42 -1.32
N ALA A 319 5.14 11.52 -2.08
CA ALA A 319 4.25 11.71 -3.22
C ALA A 319 4.41 10.55 -4.21
N LEU A 320 3.31 10.12 -4.83
CA LEU A 320 3.21 8.93 -5.70
C LEU A 320 3.53 7.59 -5.03
N TYR A 321 3.50 7.48 -3.70
CA TYR A 321 3.83 6.22 -3.04
C TYR A 321 2.99 5.04 -3.58
N GLY A 322 3.64 4.11 -4.28
CA GLY A 322 3.00 2.91 -4.83
C GLY A 322 2.03 3.18 -6.00
N ALA A 323 2.17 4.32 -6.70
CA ALA A 323 1.33 4.65 -7.84
C ALA A 323 1.49 3.61 -8.98
N THR A 324 0.41 3.30 -9.70
CA THR A 324 0.40 2.31 -10.78
C THR A 324 0.03 2.91 -12.14
N GLY A 325 -0.30 4.19 -12.21
CA GLY A 325 -0.69 4.86 -13.45
C GLY A 325 -1.15 6.30 -13.23
N GLY A 326 -1.42 7.01 -14.32
CA GLY A 326 -1.81 8.41 -14.35
C GLY A 326 -0.63 9.38 -14.34
N THR A 327 -0.91 10.68 -14.29
CA THR A 327 0.10 11.75 -14.42
C THR A 327 0.05 12.73 -13.26
N ILE A 328 1.19 13.09 -12.70
CA ILE A 328 1.32 14.20 -11.75
C ILE A 328 2.28 15.27 -12.26
N TYR A 329 1.88 16.53 -12.07
CA TYR A 329 2.73 17.69 -12.29
C TYR A 329 2.85 18.49 -11.00
N VAL A 330 4.09 18.70 -10.54
CA VAL A 330 4.38 19.50 -9.35
C VAL A 330 5.22 20.69 -9.80
N HIS A 331 4.62 21.89 -9.82
CA HIS A 331 5.31 23.13 -10.15
C HIS A 331 6.04 23.69 -8.94
N GLY A 332 7.07 22.98 -8.52
CA GLY A 332 7.93 23.27 -7.39
C GLY A 332 8.62 22.01 -6.89
N ARG A 333 9.26 22.08 -5.74
CA ARG A 333 10.02 20.96 -5.17
C ARG A 333 9.13 20.03 -4.34
N ALA A 334 9.43 18.75 -4.39
CA ALA A 334 8.85 17.73 -3.53
C ALA A 334 9.82 17.33 -2.40
N GLY A 335 9.27 16.81 -1.31
CA GLY A 335 10.06 16.27 -0.19
C GLY A 335 10.76 14.95 -0.51
N ASP A 336 11.14 14.24 0.56
CA ASP A 336 11.82 12.96 0.50
C ASP A 336 10.92 11.86 -0.08
N ARG A 337 11.54 10.84 -0.66
CA ARG A 337 10.87 9.65 -1.20
C ARG A 337 9.83 9.97 -2.26
N PHE A 338 10.04 11.03 -3.03
CA PHE A 338 9.24 11.32 -4.21
C PHE A 338 9.25 10.12 -5.16
N ALA A 339 8.07 9.66 -5.59
CA ALA A 339 7.90 8.48 -6.45
C ALA A 339 8.41 7.15 -5.86
N VAL A 340 8.45 7.03 -4.53
CA VAL A 340 8.78 5.76 -3.87
C VAL A 340 7.82 4.65 -4.29
N ARG A 341 8.35 3.51 -4.73
CA ARG A 341 7.56 2.38 -5.27
C ARG A 341 6.64 2.74 -6.44
N ASN A 342 6.90 3.82 -7.18
CA ASN A 342 6.16 4.10 -8.40
C ASN A 342 6.30 2.91 -9.38
N SER A 343 5.17 2.42 -9.86
CA SER A 343 5.04 1.21 -10.66
C SER A 343 4.40 1.49 -12.02
N GLY A 344 4.08 2.74 -12.34
CA GLY A 344 3.48 3.08 -13.64
C GLY A 344 3.03 4.52 -13.85
N ALA A 345 3.11 5.41 -12.86
CA ALA A 345 2.74 6.81 -13.03
C ALA A 345 3.82 7.63 -13.74
N THR A 346 3.38 8.68 -14.43
CA THR A 346 4.24 9.69 -15.05
C THR A 346 4.30 10.93 -14.17
N ALA A 347 5.48 11.50 -13.95
CA ALA A 347 5.67 12.64 -13.07
C ALA A 347 6.63 13.69 -13.66
N VAL A 348 6.33 14.97 -13.44
CA VAL A 348 7.28 16.08 -13.64
C VAL A 348 7.29 16.97 -12.40
N VAL A 349 8.48 17.25 -11.86
CA VAL A 349 8.71 18.03 -10.63
C VAL A 349 9.95 18.92 -10.76
N GLU A 350 9.99 20.07 -10.08
CA GLU A 350 11.13 21.01 -10.16
C GLU A 350 12.29 20.66 -9.20
N GLY A 351 12.16 19.61 -8.38
CA GLY A 351 13.19 19.12 -7.48
C GLY A 351 12.64 18.10 -6.50
N ALA A 352 13.50 17.29 -5.89
CA ALA A 352 13.09 16.26 -4.94
C ALA A 352 14.10 16.12 -3.78
N GLY A 353 13.60 15.66 -2.62
CA GLY A 353 14.42 15.37 -1.46
C GLY A 353 15.24 14.09 -1.57
N LEU A 354 15.57 13.49 -0.43
CA LEU A 354 16.33 12.25 -0.32
C LEU A 354 15.53 11.08 -0.91
N HIS A 355 16.22 10.08 -1.46
CA HIS A 355 15.60 8.83 -1.89
C HIS A 355 14.54 8.98 -2.99
N ALA A 356 14.68 9.96 -3.89
CA ALA A 356 13.81 10.07 -5.04
C ALA A 356 13.83 8.77 -5.88
N CYS A 357 12.65 8.31 -6.31
CA CYS A 357 12.44 7.08 -7.06
C CYS A 357 12.93 5.79 -6.35
N GLU A 358 13.02 5.80 -5.02
CA GLU A 358 13.36 4.61 -4.24
C GLU A 358 12.37 3.47 -4.52
N TYR A 359 12.87 2.26 -4.80
CA TYR A 359 12.06 1.08 -5.15
C TYR A 359 11.11 1.24 -6.34
N MET A 360 11.35 2.21 -7.24
CA MET A 360 10.53 2.37 -8.45
C MET A 360 10.65 1.15 -9.38
N THR A 361 9.51 0.63 -9.84
CA THR A 361 9.42 -0.57 -10.70
C THR A 361 8.79 -0.28 -12.06
N GLY A 362 8.35 0.96 -12.32
CA GLY A 362 7.73 1.35 -13.58
C GLY A 362 7.33 2.82 -13.60
N GLY A 363 6.93 3.32 -14.78
CA GLY A 363 6.58 4.72 -14.99
C GLY A 363 7.74 5.59 -15.45
N THR A 364 7.49 6.89 -15.57
CA THR A 364 8.45 7.90 -16.03
C THR A 364 8.46 9.08 -15.08
N VAL A 365 9.62 9.43 -14.53
CA VAL A 365 9.79 10.56 -13.62
C VAL A 365 10.79 11.54 -14.20
N VAL A 366 10.42 12.82 -14.28
CA VAL A 366 11.31 13.91 -14.68
C VAL A 366 11.48 14.86 -13.50
N ILE A 367 12.72 15.04 -13.07
CA ILE A 367 13.12 16.02 -12.05
C ILE A 367 13.87 17.11 -12.78
N LEU A 368 13.42 18.36 -12.70
CA LEU A 368 13.98 19.48 -13.47
C LEU A 368 15.05 20.28 -12.72
N GLY A 369 15.20 20.04 -11.43
CA GLY A 369 16.16 20.74 -10.58
C GLY A 369 16.83 19.80 -9.56
N PRO A 370 17.13 20.29 -8.35
CA PRO A 370 17.95 19.53 -7.40
C PRO A 370 17.27 18.25 -6.93
N VAL A 371 18.08 17.20 -6.81
CA VAL A 371 17.75 15.96 -6.13
C VAL A 371 18.79 15.68 -5.05
N MET A 372 18.39 15.11 -3.93
CA MET A 372 19.31 14.77 -2.83
C MET A 372 19.79 13.32 -2.93
N ALA A 373 20.70 12.94 -2.03
CA ALA A 373 21.40 11.67 -2.06
C ALA A 373 20.48 10.43 -2.13
N ASN A 374 21.05 9.35 -2.67
CA ASN A 374 20.47 8.02 -2.74
C ASN A 374 19.25 7.92 -3.68
N ALA A 375 19.23 8.73 -4.75
CA ALA A 375 18.20 8.67 -5.78
C ALA A 375 18.30 7.36 -6.59
N GLY A 376 17.16 6.72 -6.88
CA GLY A 376 17.10 5.45 -7.61
C GLY A 376 17.49 4.21 -6.81
N ALA A 377 17.68 4.31 -5.48
CA ALA A 377 17.98 3.15 -4.65
C ALA A 377 16.86 2.09 -4.73
N GLY A 378 17.22 0.84 -4.99
CA GLY A 378 16.25 -0.24 -5.19
C GLY A 378 15.37 -0.10 -6.45
N MET A 379 15.62 0.88 -7.33
CA MET A 379 14.86 1.06 -8.57
C MET A 379 15.14 -0.12 -9.52
N THR A 380 14.10 -0.89 -9.85
CA THR A 380 14.19 -2.09 -10.70
C THR A 380 13.39 -1.97 -12.00
N GLY A 381 12.67 -0.87 -12.21
CA GLY A 381 11.96 -0.59 -13.46
C GLY A 381 11.66 0.90 -13.67
N GLY A 382 11.30 1.28 -14.89
CA GLY A 382 10.92 2.65 -15.27
C GLY A 382 12.05 3.51 -15.85
N ARG A 383 11.78 4.82 -15.95
CA ARG A 383 12.71 5.86 -16.42
C ARG A 383 12.72 7.04 -15.47
N LEU A 384 13.92 7.51 -15.13
CA LEU A 384 14.16 8.75 -14.40
C LEU A 384 14.99 9.69 -15.28
N PHE A 385 14.60 10.95 -15.36
CA PHE A 385 15.36 12.02 -16.00
C PHE A 385 15.69 13.08 -14.96
N LEU A 386 16.96 13.50 -14.91
CA LEU A 386 17.46 14.51 -13.97
C LEU A 386 18.61 15.34 -14.55
N PRO A 387 18.92 16.52 -14.02
CA PRO A 387 20.02 17.35 -14.53
C PRO A 387 21.39 16.68 -14.37
N ALA A 388 22.26 16.82 -15.37
CA ALA A 388 23.54 16.10 -15.42
C ALA A 388 24.47 16.38 -14.23
N GLU A 389 24.42 17.59 -13.68
CA GLU A 389 25.14 18.01 -12.48
C GLU A 389 24.76 17.21 -11.22
N HIS A 390 23.60 16.53 -11.21
CA HIS A 390 23.12 15.75 -10.08
C HIS A 390 23.42 14.25 -10.18
N ARG A 391 24.25 13.82 -11.13
CA ARG A 391 24.68 12.42 -11.26
C ARG A 391 25.22 11.84 -9.95
N ALA A 392 26.00 12.62 -9.20
CA ALA A 392 26.62 12.18 -7.94
C ALA A 392 25.61 11.79 -6.84
N GLN A 393 24.33 12.13 -7.01
CA GLN A 393 23.26 11.81 -6.06
C GLN A 393 22.59 10.46 -6.33
N LEU A 394 22.90 9.83 -7.46
CA LEU A 394 22.38 8.53 -7.84
C LEU A 394 22.98 7.41 -7.00
N ASN A 395 22.14 6.44 -6.64
CA ASN A 395 22.61 5.16 -6.13
C ASN A 395 22.96 4.24 -7.31
N GLU A 396 24.22 4.30 -7.73
CA GLU A 396 24.71 3.52 -8.88
C GLU A 396 24.78 1.99 -8.63
N GLU A 397 24.51 1.50 -7.42
CA GLU A 397 24.31 0.05 -7.17
C GLU A 397 23.10 -0.48 -7.96
N TYR A 398 22.04 0.33 -8.07
CA TYR A 398 20.78 -0.06 -8.68
C TYR A 398 20.54 0.53 -10.06
N VAL A 399 21.06 1.73 -10.32
CA VAL A 399 20.81 2.46 -11.57
C VAL A 399 22.08 2.77 -12.33
N ILE A 400 21.91 3.06 -13.61
CA ILE A 400 22.96 3.62 -14.47
C ILE A 400 22.42 4.88 -15.14
N ALA A 401 23.34 5.77 -15.52
CA ALA A 401 23.03 7.03 -16.17
C ALA A 401 23.80 7.22 -17.47
N SER A 402 23.13 7.70 -18.51
CA SER A 402 23.73 8.10 -19.79
C SER A 402 23.16 9.42 -20.28
N ALA A 403 23.83 10.00 -21.28
CA ALA A 403 23.20 11.01 -22.13
C ALA A 403 21.96 10.43 -22.83
N LEU A 404 21.09 11.33 -23.29
CA LEU A 404 19.90 10.97 -24.04
C LEU A 404 20.22 10.91 -25.53
N GLU A 405 20.48 9.71 -26.02
CA GLU A 405 20.90 9.46 -27.42
C GLU A 405 19.76 8.94 -28.31
N ASP A 406 18.65 8.47 -27.73
CA ASP A 406 17.51 7.91 -28.46
C ASP A 406 16.51 9.01 -28.85
N ASP A 407 16.38 9.27 -30.15
CA ASP A 407 15.48 10.29 -30.71
C ASP A 407 14.01 10.08 -30.28
N GLY A 408 13.55 8.84 -30.15
CA GLY A 408 12.18 8.52 -29.74
C GLY A 408 11.91 8.86 -28.28
N GLU A 409 12.85 8.57 -27.38
CA GLU A 409 12.80 8.95 -25.97
C GLU A 409 12.93 10.45 -25.78
N HIS A 410 13.76 11.11 -26.61
CA HIS A 410 13.86 12.55 -26.68
C HIS A 410 12.51 13.21 -27.02
N GLU A 411 11.82 12.73 -28.06
CA GLU A 411 10.52 13.29 -28.46
C GLU A 411 9.44 13.04 -27.40
N ARG A 412 9.43 11.87 -26.76
CA ARG A 412 8.53 11.59 -25.63
C ARG A 412 8.76 12.53 -24.45
N LEU A 413 10.02 12.80 -24.12
CA LEU A 413 10.38 13.73 -23.05
C LEU A 413 9.99 15.17 -23.41
N ARG A 414 10.25 15.60 -24.65
CA ARG A 414 9.82 16.90 -25.17
C ARG A 414 8.30 17.07 -25.09
N ALA A 415 7.53 16.07 -25.49
CA ALA A 415 6.07 16.09 -25.36
C ALA A 415 5.62 16.21 -23.90
N LEU A 416 6.21 15.41 -22.99
CA LEU A 416 5.91 15.46 -21.57
C LEU A 416 6.22 16.82 -20.93
N LEU A 417 7.36 17.42 -21.27
CA LEU A 417 7.72 18.77 -20.83
C LEU A 417 6.79 19.83 -21.41
N GLY A 418 6.34 19.65 -22.65
CA GLY A 418 5.35 20.52 -23.28
C GLY A 418 4.01 20.47 -22.56
N ASP A 419 3.56 19.29 -22.16
CA ASP A 419 2.33 19.10 -21.38
C ASP A 419 2.46 19.74 -20.00
N TYR A 420 3.60 19.52 -19.34
CA TYR A 420 3.92 20.16 -18.07
C TYR A 420 3.91 21.69 -18.17
N LEU A 421 4.59 22.26 -19.17
CA LEU A 421 4.61 23.70 -19.42
C LEU A 421 3.19 24.26 -19.62
N ARG A 422 2.32 23.57 -20.37
CA ARG A 422 0.93 24.00 -20.56
C ARG A 422 0.11 23.94 -19.26
N ALA A 423 0.40 22.97 -18.40
CA ALA A 423 -0.30 22.80 -17.13
C ALA A 423 0.19 23.75 -16.02
N THR A 424 1.46 24.18 -16.05
CA THR A 424 2.09 24.86 -14.91
C THR A 424 2.64 26.24 -15.23
N GLY A 425 2.94 26.54 -16.49
CA GLY A 425 3.68 27.74 -16.90
C GLY A 425 5.17 27.72 -16.58
N SER A 426 5.73 26.56 -16.17
CA SER A 426 7.12 26.41 -15.70
C SER A 426 8.16 27.10 -16.58
N ARG A 427 9.01 27.91 -15.96
CA ARG A 427 10.13 28.58 -16.63
C ARG A 427 11.23 27.60 -16.99
N THR A 428 11.52 26.62 -16.13
CA THR A 428 12.51 25.58 -16.37
C THR A 428 12.16 24.78 -17.62
N ALA A 429 10.90 24.32 -17.71
CA ALA A 429 10.42 23.57 -18.87
C ALA A 429 10.42 24.44 -20.14
N ARG A 430 10.03 25.71 -20.04
CA ARG A 430 10.10 26.66 -21.16
C ARG A 430 11.53 26.82 -21.69
N ALA A 431 12.51 26.98 -20.80
CA ALA A 431 13.91 27.12 -21.17
C ALA A 431 14.45 25.85 -21.84
N LEU A 432 14.09 24.67 -21.35
CA LEU A 432 14.46 23.38 -21.97
C LEU A 432 13.81 23.17 -23.33
N LEU A 433 12.59 23.65 -23.54
CA LEU A 433 11.87 23.49 -24.80
C LEU A 433 12.25 24.52 -25.88
N ALA A 434 12.83 25.66 -25.47
CA ALA A 434 13.27 26.72 -26.37
C ALA A 434 14.46 26.30 -27.25
N ASP A 435 15.32 25.41 -26.75
CA ASP A 435 16.42 24.81 -27.49
C ASP A 435 16.25 23.27 -27.54
N PRO A 436 15.94 22.68 -28.71
CA PRO A 436 15.79 21.25 -28.85
C PRO A 436 17.00 20.42 -28.38
N ALA A 437 18.22 20.96 -28.47
CA ALA A 437 19.42 20.26 -28.02
C ALA A 437 19.58 20.29 -26.48
N ALA A 438 18.95 21.27 -25.81
CA ALA A 438 19.11 21.46 -24.36
C ALA A 438 18.59 20.26 -23.55
N ILE A 439 17.53 19.58 -24.00
CA ILE A 439 17.01 18.38 -23.32
C ILE A 439 18.09 17.28 -23.31
N GLY A 440 18.68 16.99 -24.47
CA GLY A 440 19.70 15.94 -24.62
C GLY A 440 21.01 16.24 -23.87
N HIS A 441 21.39 17.51 -23.76
CA HIS A 441 22.62 17.92 -23.08
C HIS A 441 22.48 18.13 -21.58
N ARG A 442 21.31 18.59 -21.10
CA ARG A 442 21.12 18.97 -19.70
C ARG A 442 20.53 17.85 -18.85
N LEU A 443 19.76 16.94 -19.44
CA LEU A 443 19.14 15.85 -18.70
C LEU A 443 19.87 14.54 -18.96
N LEU A 444 20.22 13.85 -17.89
CA LEU A 444 20.63 12.46 -17.93
C LEU A 444 19.40 11.57 -17.96
N ARG A 445 19.50 10.51 -18.75
CA ARG A 445 18.61 9.35 -18.67
C ARG A 445 19.14 8.41 -17.60
N VAL A 446 18.26 7.97 -16.71
CA VAL A 446 18.55 7.04 -15.62
C VAL A 446 17.58 5.86 -15.66
N TRP A 447 18.11 4.65 -15.56
CA TRP A 447 17.31 3.43 -15.59
C TRP A 447 17.98 2.29 -14.79
N PRO A 448 17.24 1.21 -14.47
CA PRO A 448 17.78 0.13 -13.66
C PRO A 448 18.94 -0.59 -14.34
N ARG A 449 20.01 -0.86 -13.58
CA ARG A 449 21.12 -1.74 -13.99
C ARG A 449 20.63 -3.13 -14.37
N ALA A 450 19.61 -3.64 -13.67
CA ALA A 450 18.97 -4.93 -13.95
C ALA A 450 18.27 -5.01 -15.33
N ALA A 451 18.02 -3.87 -15.99
CA ALA A 451 17.47 -3.84 -17.35
C ALA A 451 18.55 -3.95 -18.43
N LEU A 452 19.84 -3.94 -18.06
CA LEU A 452 20.92 -4.19 -19.01
C LEU A 452 20.90 -5.66 -19.47
N PRO A 453 21.20 -5.91 -20.76
CA PRO A 453 21.62 -7.22 -21.21
C PRO A 453 22.72 -7.81 -20.29
N MET A 454 22.66 -9.12 -20.03
CA MET A 454 23.55 -9.77 -19.05
C MET A 454 25.04 -9.60 -19.35
N ASP A 455 25.42 -9.49 -20.62
CA ASP A 455 26.77 -9.24 -21.09
C ASP A 455 27.26 -7.83 -20.74
N GLN A 456 26.39 -6.82 -20.87
CA GLN A 456 26.68 -5.44 -20.49
C GLN A 456 26.67 -5.24 -18.97
N ALA A 457 25.78 -5.93 -18.25
CA ALA A 457 25.74 -5.89 -16.80
C ALA A 457 27.04 -6.39 -16.16
N ARG A 458 27.66 -7.45 -16.72
CA ARG A 458 28.95 -8.00 -16.24
C ARG A 458 30.16 -7.09 -16.47
N ALA A 459 30.10 -6.19 -17.46
CA ALA A 459 31.20 -5.27 -17.76
C ALA A 459 31.28 -4.10 -16.76
N LEU A 460 30.20 -3.86 -16.00
CA LEU A 460 30.09 -2.73 -15.06
C LEU A 460 30.40 -3.12 -13.60
N GLY A 461 31.05 -4.27 -13.39
CA GLY A 461 31.31 -4.86 -12.07
C GLY A 461 30.04 -5.39 -11.43
#